data_AF-A0A1V0GE60-F1
#
_entry.id   AF-A0A1V0GE60-F1
#
_cell.length_a   1.000
_cell.length_b   1.000
_cell.length_c   1.000
_cell.angle_alpha   90.00
_cell.angle_beta   90.00
_cell.angle_gamma   90.00
#
_symmetry.space_group_name_H-M   'P 1'
#
loop_
_entity.id
_entity.type
_entity.pdbx_description
1 polymer ?
#
loop_
_entity_poly.entity_id
_entity_poly.type
_entity_poly.pdbx_seq_one_letter_code
_entity_poly.pdbx_strand_id
1 'polypeptide(L)'
;MKKQTRIYGLFWVLFLLQIILTIMIWWSQGLVLPLVVLPGLSFYFLLYLRYLLGYNLKQSPSEPLFVLRRFGLGTSLNPQNPLGYKLSLLVVMGVLVLLFCLTLLAFLGK
;
A
#
# COMPACT_ATOMS: atom_id res chain seq x y z
N MET A 1 -11.50 -5.97 14.79
CA MET A 1 -12.05 -5.29 13.59
C MET A 1 -11.96 -3.76 13.64
N LYS A 2 -12.47 -3.06 14.67
CA LYS A 2 -12.52 -1.58 14.70
C LYS A 2 -11.18 -0.88 14.42
N LYS A 3 -10.05 -1.37 14.96
CA LYS A 3 -8.71 -0.80 14.72
C LYS A 3 -8.23 -0.97 13.26
N GLN A 4 -8.46 -2.13 12.66
CA GLN A 4 -8.08 -2.41 11.26
C GLN A 4 -8.88 -1.57 10.26
N THR A 5 -10.18 -1.41 10.50
CA THR A 5 -11.03 -0.53 9.71
C THR A 5 -10.54 0.91 9.76
N ARG A 6 -10.04 1.38 10.91
CA ARG A 6 -9.46 2.73 11.05
C ARG A 6 -8.17 2.88 10.24
N ILE A 7 -7.26 1.90 10.27
CA ILE A 7 -6.01 1.95 9.49
C ILE A 7 -6.34 2.00 7.99
N TYR A 8 -7.20 1.11 7.52
CA TYR A 8 -7.63 1.11 6.12
C TYR A 8 -8.33 2.41 5.72
N GLY A 9 -9.18 2.95 6.59
CA GLY A 9 -9.85 4.23 6.38
C GLY A 9 -8.87 5.40 6.28
N LEU A 10 -7.84 5.45 7.13
CA LEU A 10 -6.81 6.48 7.07
C LEU A 10 -6.09 6.49 5.72
N PHE A 11 -5.66 5.31 5.24
CA PHE A 11 -5.01 5.21 3.93
C PHE A 11 -5.94 5.53 2.77
N TRP A 12 -7.25 5.25 2.90
CA TRP A 12 -8.24 5.71 1.93
C TRP A 12 -8.31 7.23 1.86
N VAL A 13 -8.35 7.91 3.01
CA VAL A 13 -8.35 9.38 3.05
C VAL A 13 -7.07 9.95 2.43
N LEU A 14 -5.89 9.40 2.78
CA LEU A 14 -4.62 9.79 2.18
C LEU A 14 -4.60 9.60 0.67
N PHE A 15 -5.19 8.52 0.17
CA PHE A 15 -5.27 8.25 -1.26
C PHE A 15 -6.23 9.20 -1.99
N LEU A 16 -7.38 9.56 -1.40
CA LEU A 16 -8.24 10.60 -1.97
C LEU A 16 -7.52 11.94 -2.05
N LEU A 17 -6.77 12.29 -1.00
CA LEU A 17 -5.93 13.49 -1.01
C LEU A 17 -4.84 13.39 -2.09
N GLN A 18 -4.23 12.21 -2.26
CA GLN A 18 -3.26 11.95 -3.32
C GLN A 18 -3.88 12.23 -4.70
N ILE A 19 -5.09 11.73 -4.98
CA ILE A 19 -5.79 11.99 -6.26
C ILE A 19 -5.96 13.49 -6.49
N ILE A 20 -6.44 14.24 -5.50
CA ILE A 20 -6.64 15.69 -5.60
C ILE A 20 -5.31 16.37 -5.94
N LEU A 21 -4.24 16.05 -5.21
CA LEU A 21 -2.90 16.59 -5.48
C LEU A 21 -2.44 16.26 -6.89
N THR A 22 -2.69 15.04 -7.34
CA THR A 22 -2.21 14.59 -8.66
C THR A 22 -2.94 15.32 -9.79
N ILE A 23 -4.24 15.61 -9.63
CA ILE A 23 -5.01 16.48 -10.54
C ILE A 23 -4.44 17.90 -10.57
N MET A 24 -4.12 18.46 -9.40
CA MET A 24 -3.50 19.80 -9.32
C MET A 24 -2.11 19.84 -9.96
N ILE A 25 -1.31 18.77 -9.84
CA ILE A 25 0.00 18.65 -10.52
C ILE A 25 -0.21 18.68 -12.03
N TRP A 26 -1.13 17.86 -12.53
CA TRP A 26 -1.42 17.79 -13.96
C TRP A 26 -1.86 19.14 -14.53
N TRP A 27 -2.77 19.85 -13.85
CA TRP A 27 -3.22 21.18 -14.28
C TRP A 27 -2.09 22.21 -14.31
N SER A 28 -1.12 22.10 -13.40
CA SER A 28 -0.06 23.10 -13.21
C SER A 28 1.20 22.86 -14.04
N GLN A 29 1.56 21.60 -14.29
CA GLN A 29 2.84 21.22 -14.92
C GLN A 29 2.66 20.39 -16.21
N GLY A 30 1.44 19.96 -16.54
CA GLY A 30 1.17 19.10 -17.70
C GLY A 30 1.76 17.69 -17.60
N LEU A 31 2.30 17.29 -16.44
CA LEU A 31 2.90 15.97 -16.24
C LEU A 31 1.83 14.87 -16.16
N VAL A 32 1.86 13.93 -17.12
CA VAL A 32 0.90 12.82 -17.21
C VAL A 32 1.44 11.54 -16.56
N LEU A 33 2.76 11.32 -16.56
CA LEU A 33 3.34 10.09 -15.99
C LEU A 33 3.10 9.96 -14.47
N PRO A 34 3.30 11.00 -13.64
CA PRO A 34 2.95 10.94 -12.22
C PRO A 34 1.45 10.76 -11.97
N LEU A 35 0.62 11.25 -12.90
CA LEU A 35 -0.84 11.22 -12.82
C LEU A 35 -1.41 9.81 -12.80
N VAL A 36 -0.81 8.87 -13.53
CA VAL A 36 -1.35 7.52 -13.64
C VAL A 36 -0.58 6.56 -12.73
N VAL A 37 0.74 6.68 -12.67
CA VAL A 37 1.60 5.70 -11.99
C VAL A 37 1.44 5.77 -10.47
N LEU A 38 1.52 6.97 -9.88
CA LEU A 38 1.49 7.13 -8.42
C LEU A 38 0.13 6.71 -7.82
N PRO A 39 -1.02 7.22 -8.27
CA PRO A 39 -2.31 6.78 -7.74
C PRO A 39 -2.64 5.34 -8.15
N GLY A 40 -2.24 4.88 -9.34
CA GLY A 40 -2.45 3.49 -9.76
C GLY A 40 -1.75 2.50 -8.82
N LEU A 41 -0.48 2.75 -8.49
CA LEU A 41 0.28 1.94 -7.53
C LEU A 41 -0.32 2.03 -6.12
N SER A 42 -0.68 3.22 -5.65
CA SER A 42 -1.32 3.38 -4.34
C SER A 42 -2.62 2.59 -4.24
N PHE A 43 -3.45 2.61 -5.30
CA PHE A 43 -4.69 1.83 -5.34
C PHE A 43 -4.42 0.33 -5.27
N TYR A 44 -3.43 -0.17 -6.02
CA TYR A 44 -3.02 -1.58 -5.93
C TYR A 44 -2.60 -1.97 -4.51
N PHE A 45 -1.77 -1.14 -3.85
CA PHE A 45 -1.35 -1.41 -2.48
C PHE A 45 -2.48 -1.26 -1.45
N LEU A 46 -3.50 -0.43 -1.70
CA LEU A 46 -4.71 -0.37 -0.87
C LEU A 46 -5.52 -1.67 -0.95
N LEU A 47 -5.71 -2.22 -2.16
CA LEU A 47 -6.36 -3.52 -2.34
C LEU A 47 -5.57 -4.63 -1.62
N TYR A 48 -4.25 -4.59 -1.74
CA TYR A 48 -3.38 -5.55 -1.06
C TYR A 48 -3.40 -5.39 0.46
N LEU A 49 -3.47 -4.16 0.99
CA LEU A 49 -3.68 -3.90 2.41
C LEU A 49 -5.00 -4.48 2.89
N ARG A 50 -6.10 -4.29 2.14
CA ARG A 50 -7.41 -4.88 2.45
C ARG A 50 -7.34 -6.41 2.50
N TYR A 51 -6.65 -7.01 1.53
CA TYR A 51 -6.40 -8.45 1.49
C TYR A 51 -5.63 -8.93 2.74
N LEU A 52 -4.52 -8.27 3.10
CA LEU A 52 -3.74 -8.62 4.27
C LEU A 52 -4.57 -8.53 5.55
N LEU A 53 -5.35 -7.47 5.75
CA LEU A 53 -6.18 -7.30 6.94
C LEU A 53 -7.15 -8.47 7.18
N GLY A 54 -7.53 -9.21 6.14
CA GLY A 54 -8.33 -10.44 6.23
C GLY A 54 -7.59 -11.63 6.88
N TYR A 55 -6.27 -11.65 6.87
CA TYR A 55 -5.45 -12.72 7.47
C TYR A 55 -5.35 -12.65 8.99
N ASN A 56 -5.68 -11.51 9.61
CA ASN A 56 -5.51 -11.30 11.05
C ASN A 56 -6.23 -12.33 11.94
N LEU A 57 -7.25 -13.02 11.41
CA LEU A 57 -8.01 -14.04 12.13
C LEU A 57 -7.60 -15.49 11.79
N LYS A 58 -6.70 -15.68 10.81
CA LYS A 58 -6.35 -17.00 10.25
C LYS A 58 -4.86 -17.34 10.43
N GLN A 59 -4.22 -16.77 11.45
CA GLN A 59 -2.76 -16.88 11.63
C GLN A 59 -2.40 -18.04 12.52
N SER A 60 -1.30 -18.71 12.22
CA SER A 60 -0.73 -19.75 13.08
C SER A 60 0.80 -19.62 13.17
N PRO A 61 1.40 -19.73 14.38
CA PRO A 61 2.86 -19.73 14.55
C PRO A 61 3.57 -20.89 13.85
N SER A 62 2.85 -21.99 13.56
CA SER A 62 3.39 -23.17 12.88
C SER A 62 3.66 -22.94 11.39
N GLU A 63 3.09 -21.88 10.81
CA GLU A 63 3.27 -21.56 9.40
C GLU A 63 4.69 -21.03 9.14
N PRO A 64 5.34 -21.42 8.03
CA PRO A 64 6.67 -20.92 7.71
C PRO A 64 6.65 -19.42 7.42
N LEU A 65 7.72 -18.70 7.79
CA LEU A 65 7.83 -17.26 7.57
C LEU A 65 7.89 -16.89 6.07
N PHE A 66 8.56 -17.73 5.29
CA PHE A 66 8.72 -17.57 3.84
C PHE A 66 8.09 -18.75 3.11
N VAL A 67 7.38 -18.44 2.02
CA VAL A 67 6.75 -19.43 1.13
C VAL A 67 7.17 -19.13 -0.31
N LEU A 68 7.36 -20.15 -1.14
CA LEU A 68 7.61 -19.95 -2.56
C LEU A 68 6.46 -19.19 -3.22
N ARG A 69 6.79 -18.24 -4.07
CA ARG A 69 5.76 -17.52 -4.83
C ARG A 69 5.08 -18.47 -5.81
N ARG A 70 3.75 -18.42 -5.85
CA ARG A 70 2.96 -19.14 -6.87
C ARG A 70 3.20 -18.59 -8.28
N PHE A 71 3.53 -17.31 -8.37
CA PHE A 71 3.83 -16.61 -9.63
C PHE A 71 5.16 -15.85 -9.49
N GLY A 72 6.05 -16.02 -10.48
CA GLY A 72 7.39 -15.44 -10.47
C GLY A 72 8.44 -16.34 -9.78
N LEU A 73 9.66 -15.83 -9.66
CA LEU A 73 10.78 -16.52 -9.01
C LEU A 73 10.97 -16.00 -7.57
N GLY A 74 11.42 -16.89 -6.68
CA GLY A 74 11.83 -16.55 -5.31
C GLY A 74 10.77 -16.79 -4.23
N THR A 75 11.05 -16.26 -3.04
CA THR A 75 10.23 -16.42 -1.83
C THR A 75 9.40 -15.16 -1.55
N SER A 76 8.30 -15.34 -0.82
CA SER A 76 7.43 -14.28 -0.32
C SER A 76 7.21 -14.47 1.18
N LEU A 77 6.96 -13.37 1.88
CA LEU A 77 6.45 -13.43 3.24
C LEU A 77 5.09 -14.14 3.25
N ASN A 78 4.90 -15.01 4.24
CA ASN A 78 3.64 -15.70 4.47
C ASN A 78 2.74 -14.89 5.41
N PRO A 79 1.60 -14.35 4.96
CA PRO A 79 0.68 -13.61 5.83
C PRO A 79 -0.07 -14.52 6.84
N GLN A 80 0.03 -15.85 6.71
CA GLN A 80 -0.50 -16.80 7.69
C GLN A 80 0.45 -16.95 8.91
N ASN A 81 1.74 -16.66 8.75
CA ASN A 81 2.67 -16.56 9.86
C ASN A 81 2.50 -15.19 10.57
N PRO A 82 2.38 -15.12 11.91
CA PRO A 82 2.19 -13.86 12.64
C PRO A 82 3.27 -12.79 12.40
N LEU A 83 4.54 -13.20 12.27
CA LEU A 83 5.64 -12.29 11.94
C LEU A 83 5.61 -11.89 10.47
N GLY A 84 5.36 -12.85 9.58
CA GLY A 84 5.23 -12.61 8.14
C GLY A 84 4.12 -11.61 7.82
N TYR A 85 2.99 -11.69 8.52
CA TYR A 85 1.92 -10.71 8.43
C TYR A 85 2.32 -9.32 8.91
N LYS A 86 2.96 -9.20 10.07
CA LYS A 86 3.38 -7.89 10.61
C LYS A 86 4.39 -7.21 9.69
N LEU A 87 5.35 -7.97 9.17
CA LEU A 87 6.31 -7.48 8.18
C LEU A 87 5.62 -7.06 6.89
N SER A 88 4.69 -7.89 6.38
CA SER A 88 3.93 -7.56 5.16
C SER A 88 3.11 -6.29 5.34
N LEU A 89 2.42 -6.13 6.47
CA LEU A 89 1.70 -4.90 6.78
C LEU A 89 2.62 -3.69 6.87
N LEU A 90 3.76 -3.82 7.56
CA LEU A 90 4.73 -2.73 7.70
C LEU A 90 5.24 -2.26 6.34
N VAL A 91 5.62 -3.20 5.47
CA VAL A 91 6.09 -2.90 4.12
C VAL A 91 5.00 -2.20 3.31
N VAL A 92 3.77 -2.72 3.31
CA VAL A 92 2.65 -2.14 2.53
C VAL A 92 2.30 -0.74 3.02
N MET A 93 2.21 -0.55 4.34
CA MET A 93 1.96 0.77 4.93
C MET A 93 3.10 1.74 4.61
N GLY A 94 4.35 1.29 4.69
CA GLY A 94 5.53 2.08 4.35
C GLY A 94 5.53 2.52 2.88
N VAL A 95 5.18 1.61 1.96
CA VAL A 95 5.06 1.93 0.53
C VAL A 95 3.94 2.94 0.28
N LEU A 96 2.78 2.78 0.91
CA LEU A 96 1.67 3.73 0.77
C LEU A 96 2.06 5.14 1.26
N VAL A 97 2.75 5.23 2.40
CA VAL A 97 3.28 6.51 2.90
C VAL A 97 4.31 7.08 1.93
N LEU A 98 5.24 6.27 1.43
CA LEU A 98 6.27 6.70 0.48
C LEU A 98 5.65 7.25 -0.82
N LEU A 99 4.68 6.54 -1.41
CA LEU A 99 3.98 6.98 -2.61
C LEU A 99 3.25 8.31 -2.40
N PHE A 100 2.61 8.48 -1.23
CA PHE A 100 2.00 9.74 -0.86
C PHE A 100 3.03 10.87 -0.72
N CYS A 101 4.15 10.61 -0.03
CA CYS A 101 5.25 11.57 0.12
C CYS A 101 5.88 11.96 -1.22
N LEU A 102 6.06 11.02 -2.15
CA LEU A 102 6.54 11.31 -3.50
C LEU A 102 5.56 12.20 -4.27
N THR A 103 4.25 11.96 -4.10
CA THR A 103 3.22 12.81 -4.71
C THR A 103 3.27 14.23 -4.12
N LEU A 104 3.45 14.35 -2.80
CA LEU A 104 3.64 15.65 -2.14
C LEU A 104 4.92 16.35 -2.63
N LEU A 105 6.03 15.62 -2.75
CA LEU A 105 7.29 16.19 -3.23
C LEU A 105 7.16 16.66 -4.68
N ALA A 106 6.49 15.90 -5.55
CA ALA A 106 6.21 16.32 -6.91
C ALA A 106 5.30 17.56 -6.97
N PHE A 107 4.37 17.69 -6.02
CA PHE A 107 3.53 18.89 -5.89
C PHE A 107 4.30 20.10 -5.34
N LEU A 108 5.16 19.92 -4.34
CA LEU A 108 5.94 20.99 -3.70
C LEU A 108 7.16 21.41 -4.50
N GLY A 109 7.73 20.49 -5.27
CA GLY A 109 8.78 20.74 -6.25
C GLY A 109 8.25 21.29 -7.57
N LYS A 110 6.97 21.71 -7.60
CA LYS A 110 6.49 22.75 -8.51
C LYS A 110 7.27 24.04 -8.31
#